data_AF-A0A961Q536-F1
#
_entry.id   AF-A0A961Q536-F1
#
_cell.length_a   1.000
_cell.length_b   1.000
_cell.length_c   1.000
_cell.angle_alpha   90.00
_cell.angle_beta   90.00
_cell.angle_gamma   90.00
#
_symmetry.space_group_name_H-M   'P 1'
#
loop_
_entity.id
_entity.type
_entity.pdbx_description
1 polymer ?
#
loop_
_entity_poly.entity_id
_entity_poly.type
_entity_poly.pdbx_seq_one_letter_code
_entity_poly.pdbx_strand_id
1 'polypeptide(L)' 'MNSPHRRAARTRGHFPNDDAALKLLHVVLNHQNADWKSTSREWFEARTQFAIIFGERFMGR' A
#
# COMPACT_ATOMS: atom_id res chain seq x y z
N MET A 1 5.86 0.53 -6.68
CA MET A 1 5.89 0.96 -5.27
C MET A 1 6.95 2.03 -4.97
N ASN A 2 8.20 1.93 -5.43
CA ASN A 2 9.26 2.85 -4.96
C ASN A 2 9.35 4.22 -5.68
N SER A 3 8.64 4.43 -6.80
CA SER A 3 8.80 5.64 -7.62
C SER A 3 8.22 6.92 -6.98
N PRO A 4 7.04 6.93 -6.30
CA PRO A 4 6.50 8.16 -5.72
C PRO A 4 7.27 8.59 -4.48
N HIS A 5 7.69 7.66 -3.62
CA HIS A 5 8.52 7.96 -2.45
C HIS A 5 9.86 8.59 -2.85
N ARG A 6 10.54 8.01 -3.84
CA ARG A 6 11.81 8.55 -4.36
C ARG A 6 11.63 9.90 -5.02
N ARG A 7 10.51 10.14 -5.70
CA ARG A 7 10.19 11.44 -6.29
C ARG A 7 9.98 12.49 -5.22
N ALA A 8 9.15 12.19 -4.21
CA ALA A 8 8.90 13.10 -3.08
C ALA A 8 10.19 13.44 -2.32
N ALA A 9 11.06 12.45 -2.08
CA ALA A 9 12.37 12.67 -1.46
C ALA A 9 13.28 13.56 -2.33
N ARG A 10 13.34 13.31 -3.65
CA ARG A 10 14.13 14.13 -4.60
C ARG A 10 13.65 15.57 -4.69
N THR A 11 12.34 15.79 -4.71
CA THR A 11 11.75 17.13 -4.76
C THR A 11 12.03 17.93 -3.49
N ARG A 12 12.14 17.27 -2.33
CA ARG A 12 12.36 17.94 -1.04
C ARG A 12 13.84 18.19 -0.72
N GLY A 13 14.76 17.35 -1.21
CA GLY A 13 16.20 17.53 -0.99
C GLY A 13 16.65 17.15 0.42
N HIS A 14 17.40 18.03 1.10
CA HIS A 14 17.91 17.78 2.46
C HIS A 14 16.82 17.91 3.52
N PHE A 15 16.79 16.98 4.47
CA PHE A 15 15.85 17.01 5.58
C PHE A 15 16.52 17.60 6.82
N PRO A 16 15.85 18.48 7.57
CA PRO A 16 16.41 19.09 8.78
C PRO A 16 16.58 18.09 9.94
N ASN A 17 15.85 16.97 9.93
CA ASN A 17 15.97 15.85 10.86
C ASN A 17 15.23 14.62 10.30
N ASP A 18 15.44 13.46 10.94
CA ASP A 18 14.83 12.20 10.53
C ASP A 18 13.30 12.18 10.68
N ASP A 19 12.77 12.88 11.68
CA ASP A 19 11.32 13.02 11.89
C ASP A 19 10.63 13.70 10.71
N ALA A 20 11.27 14.69 10.09
CA ALA A 20 10.76 15.36 8.90
C ALA A 20 10.73 14.41 7.68
N ALA A 21 11.70 13.51 7.56
CA ALA A 21 11.72 12.48 6.53
C ALA A 21 10.61 11.44 6.75
N LEU A 22 10.42 10.99 8.00
CA LEU A 22 9.35 10.08 8.38
C LEU A 22 7.96 10.67 8.12
N LYS A 23 7.75 11.93 8.48
CA LYS A 23 6.49 12.64 8.19
C LYS A 23 6.21 12.74 6.69
N LEU A 24 7.23 12.95 5.86
CA LEU A 24 7.06 12.93 4.41
C LEU A 24 6.63 11.55 3.91
N LEU A 25 7.28 10.47 4.37
CA LEU A 25 6.89 9.11 3.99
C LEU A 25 5.44 8.81 4.39
N HIS A 26 5.05 9.20 5.61
CA HIS A 26 3.68 9.07 6.10
C HIS A 26 2.67 9.78 5.19
N VAL A 27 2.93 11.04 4.80
CA VAL A 27 2.05 11.79 3.90
C VAL A 27 1.97 11.14 2.50
N VAL A 28 3.09 10.69 1.95
CA VAL A 28 3.11 10.02 0.63
C VAL A 28 2.32 8.71 0.66
N LEU A 29 2.48 7.90 1.72
CA LEU A 29 1.73 6.66 1.88
C LEU A 29 0.22 6.92 2.01
N ASN A 30 -0.18 7.93 2.79
CA ASN A 30 -1.59 8.28 2.95
C ASN A 30 -2.22 8.79 1.65
N HIS A 31 -1.48 9.55 0.85
CA HIS A 31 -1.95 9.98 -0.47
C HIS A 31 -2.16 8.77 -1.39
N GLN A 32 -1.23 7.81 -1.41
CA GLN A 32 -1.38 6.59 -2.20
C GLN A 32 -2.55 5.72 -1.74
N ASN A 33 -2.77 5.64 -0.42
CA ASN A 33 -3.92 4.93 0.16
C ASN A 33 -5.25 5.59 -0.21
N ALA A 34 -5.31 6.92 -0.28
CA ALA A 34 -6.51 7.65 -0.71
C ALA A 34 -6.84 7.42 -2.19
N ASP A 35 -5.80 7.29 -3.03
CA ASP A 35 -5.93 6.98 -4.46
C ASP A 35 -6.15 5.49 -4.76
N TRP A 36 -6.08 4.63 -3.73
CA TRP A 36 -6.39 3.21 -3.86
C TRP A 36 -7.88 3.02 -4.11
N LYS A 37 -8.31 3.24 -5.36
CA LYS A 37 -9.65 2.96 -5.82
C LYS A 37 -9.68 1.63 -6.58
N SER A 38 -10.70 0.86 -6.20
CA SER A 38 -11.12 -0.42 -6.75
C SER A 38 -10.37 -1.62 -6.18
N THR A 39 -11.14 -2.44 -5.45
CA THR A 39 -10.91 -3.88 -5.44
C THR A 39 -10.72 -4.33 -6.87
N SER A 40 -9.71 -5.17 -7.14
CA SER A 40 -9.56 -5.79 -8.45
C SER A 40 -10.92 -6.35 -8.89
N ARG A 41 -11.35 -6.10 -10.13
CA ARG A 41 -12.65 -6.57 -10.61
C ARG A 41 -12.79 -8.09 -10.44
N GLU A 42 -11.67 -8.78 -10.61
CA GLU A 42 -11.52 -10.23 -10.47
C GLU A 42 -11.31 -10.69 -9.01
N TRP A 43 -11.41 -9.80 -8.03
CA TRP A 43 -11.18 -10.14 -6.62
C TRP A 43 -12.13 -11.23 -6.13
N PHE A 44 -13.37 -11.25 -6.65
CA PHE A 44 -14.34 -12.28 -6.31
C PHE A 44 -13.90 -13.68 -6.77
N GLU A 45 -13.43 -13.79 -8.02
CA GLU A 45 -12.92 -15.04 -8.58
C GLU A 45 -11.64 -15.47 -7.87
N ALA A 46 -10.69 -14.55 -7.67
CA ALA A 46 -9.46 -14.81 -6.94
C ALA A 46 -9.73 -15.29 -5.51
N ARG A 47 -10.68 -14.68 -4.80
CA ARG A 47 -11.09 -15.10 -3.45
C ARG A 47 -11.64 -16.53 -3.45
N THR A 48 -12.42 -16.91 -4.47
CA THR A 48 -12.94 -18.27 -4.60
C THR A 48 -11.81 -19.28 -4.78
N GLN A 49 -10.81 -18.95 -5.63
CA GLN A 49 -9.62 -19.79 -5.80
C GLN A 49 -8.80 -19.91 -4.50
N PHE A 50 -8.63 -18.81 -3.76
CA PHE A 50 -7.97 -18.83 -2.46
C PHE A 50 -8.71 -19.69 -1.43
N ALA A 51 -10.05 -19.66 -1.43
CA ALA A 51 -10.85 -20.49 -0.53
C ALA A 51 -10.72 -22.00 -0.86
N ILE A 52 -10.48 -22.37 -2.12
CA ILE A 52 -10.23 -23.77 -2.50
C ILE A 52 -8.83 -24.21 -2.07
N ILE A 53 -7.81 -23.39 -2.35
CA ILE A 53 -6.40 -23.71 -2.06
C ILE A 53 -6.09 -23.66 -0.55
N PHE A 54 -6.68 -22.71 0.16
CA PHE A 54 -6.40 -22.43 1.57
C PHE A 54 -7.64 -22.61 2.45
N GLY A 55 -8.53 -23.55 2.11
CA GLY A 55 -9.83 -23.73 2.79
C GLY A 55 -9.76 -23.81 4.32
N GLU A 56 -8.72 -24.44 4.87
CA GLU A 56 -8.49 -24.52 6.31
C GLU A 56 -8.23 -23.16 6.99
N ARG A 57 -7.72 -22.15 6.26
CA ARG A 57 -7.47 -20.80 6.78
C ARG A 57 -8.65 -19.84 6.59
N PHE A 58 -9.58 -20.18 5.71
CA PHE A 58 -10.80 -19.40 5.46
C PHE A 58 -11.97 -19.85 6.34
N MET A 59 -12.00 -21.11 6.77
CA MET A 59 -12.91 -21.60 7.79
C MET A 59 -12.30 -21.38 9.16
N GLY A 60 -12.44 -20.15 9.67
CA GLY A 60 -12.26 -19.90 11.10
C GLY A 60 -13.30 -20.70 11.88
N ARG A 61 -12.84 -21.66 12.68
CA ARG A 61 -13.61 -22.20 13.80
C ARG A 61 -13.52 -21.24 14.98
#